data_AF-A0A2E2YGI2-F1
#
_entry.id   AF-A0A2E2YGI2-F1
#
_cell.length_a   1.000
_cell.length_b   1.000
_cell.length_c   1.000
_cell.angle_alpha   90.00
_cell.angle_beta   90.00
_cell.angle_gamma   90.00
#
_symmetry.space_group_name_H-M   'P 1'
#
loop_
_entity.id
_entity.type
_entity.pdbx_description
1 polymer ?
#
loop_
_entity_poly.entity_id
_entity_poly.type
_entity_poly.pdbx_seq_one_letter_code
_entity_poly.pdbx_strand_id
1 'polypeptide(L)'
;MTLMSINSVSEVEELLIKNSYIADNSLSTALYLALTLNRPLFLEGEAGVGKTEIAKVLAASLNRNLIRLQCYEGLDVNSAVFEWNYSRQMLEIRLAEITGRTDQKSLSKDLYTSEFMIKRPLLRALETDPLGPPVLLIDELDRTDAPFEAYLLEILSEYQITIPEMGLIKAKSPPIVIITSNRTREIHDALKRRCFYHWVDYPDAIRELEILKIKAPEAPEILRKQIVLFVQKLRQTDLFKQPGVAETIDWAHALVQLDHLSLDPNSIDSTLGVLLKYQEDIAKIQGSEANLLLTEVRSELSMTQVG
;
A
#
# COMPACT_ATOMS: atom_id res chain seq x y z
N MET A 1 -12.51 23.49 2.21
CA MET A 1 -11.94 23.01 3.49
C MET A 1 -10.48 22.74 3.25
N THR A 2 -9.64 23.62 3.77
CA THR A 2 -8.18 23.55 3.79
C THR A 2 -7.77 22.18 4.33
N LEU A 3 -6.70 21.58 3.80
CA LEU A 3 -6.00 20.46 4.46
C LEU A 3 -5.99 20.76 5.97
N MET A 4 -6.38 19.80 6.83
CA MET A 4 -5.94 19.85 8.22
C MET A 4 -4.45 20.14 8.15
N SER A 5 -4.05 21.33 8.61
CA SER A 5 -2.68 21.79 8.46
C SER A 5 -1.84 20.92 9.37
N ILE A 6 -1.32 19.83 8.84
CA ILE A 6 -0.30 19.04 9.50
C ILE A 6 0.91 19.96 9.55
N ASN A 7 1.25 20.43 10.74
CA ASN A 7 2.27 21.46 10.96
C ASN A 7 3.57 20.90 11.53
N SER A 8 3.60 19.62 11.89
CA SER A 8 4.78 18.97 12.44
C SER A 8 4.85 17.47 12.11
N VAL A 9 6.04 16.89 12.26
CA VAL A 9 6.27 15.44 12.13
C VAL A 9 5.51 14.68 13.22
N SER A 10 5.47 15.20 14.44
CA SER A 10 4.75 14.57 15.56
C SER A 10 3.24 14.49 15.32
N GLU A 11 2.64 15.49 14.68
CA GLU A 11 1.23 15.43 14.26
C GLU A 11 0.97 14.31 13.24
N VAL A 12 1.93 14.03 12.34
CA VAL A 12 1.84 12.88 11.43
C VAL A 12 1.90 11.57 12.19
N GLU A 13 2.84 11.43 13.12
CA GLU A 13 2.97 10.23 13.95
C GLU A 13 1.69 9.93 14.73
N GLU A 14 1.13 10.93 15.40
CA GLU A 14 -0.12 10.80 16.14
C GLU A 14 -1.30 10.41 15.23
N LEU A 15 -1.36 11.02 14.04
CA LEU A 15 -2.39 10.73 13.05
C LEU A 15 -2.32 9.29 12.54
N LEU A 16 -1.11 8.78 12.27
CA LEU A 16 -0.87 7.39 11.87
C LEU A 16 -1.22 6.41 12.99
N ILE A 17 -0.76 6.68 14.22
CA ILE A 17 -1.01 5.83 15.40
C ILE A 17 -2.51 5.72 15.68
N LYS A 18 -3.24 6.85 15.63
CA LYS A 18 -4.70 6.88 15.82
C LYS A 18 -5.45 5.97 14.84
N ASN A 19 -4.88 5.75 13.67
CA ASN A 19 -5.44 4.90 12.62
C ASN A 19 -4.70 3.55 12.53
N SER A 20 -4.09 3.12 13.64
CA SER A 20 -3.46 1.81 13.79
C SER A 20 -2.30 1.55 12.82
N TYR A 21 -1.49 2.58 12.54
CA TYR A 21 -0.25 2.46 11.79
C TYR A 21 0.92 3.01 12.61
N ILE A 22 1.98 2.22 12.75
CA ILE A 22 3.16 2.60 13.52
C ILE A 22 4.31 2.85 12.55
N ALA A 23 4.60 4.11 12.33
CA ALA A 23 5.72 4.55 11.50
C ALA A 23 6.99 4.73 12.34
N ASP A 24 8.14 4.72 11.67
CA ASP A 24 9.36 5.27 12.24
C ASP A 24 9.41 6.79 12.01
N ASN A 25 10.32 7.46 12.73
CA ASN A 25 10.48 8.91 12.61
C ASN A 25 10.88 9.32 11.17
N SER A 26 11.67 8.49 10.48
CA SER A 26 12.11 8.75 9.11
C SER A 26 10.96 8.72 8.11
N LEU A 27 10.05 7.75 8.20
CA LEU A 27 8.84 7.63 7.39
C LEU A 27 7.88 8.78 7.70
N SER A 28 7.68 9.10 8.98
CA SER A 28 6.83 10.21 9.39
C SER A 28 7.37 11.55 8.88
N THR A 29 8.68 11.73 8.90
CA THR A 29 9.35 12.91 8.32
C THR A 29 9.17 12.97 6.80
N ALA A 30 9.39 11.84 6.10
CA ALA A 30 9.22 11.78 4.64
C ALA A 30 7.77 12.05 4.23
N LEU A 31 6.80 11.51 4.96
CA LEU A 31 5.37 11.74 4.75
C LEU A 31 4.99 13.20 5.03
N TYR A 32 5.47 13.77 6.14
CA TYR A 32 5.27 15.18 6.46
C TYR A 32 5.76 16.11 5.34
N LEU A 33 6.98 15.88 4.84
CA LEU A 33 7.56 16.66 3.74
C LEU A 33 6.79 16.46 2.43
N ALA A 34 6.37 15.24 2.12
CA ALA A 34 5.58 14.94 0.93
C ALA A 34 4.24 15.70 0.93
N LEU A 35 3.53 15.69 2.07
CA LEU A 35 2.27 16.39 2.26
C LEU A 35 2.44 17.91 2.20
N THR A 36 3.46 18.46 2.87
CA THR A 36 3.69 19.91 2.94
C THR A 36 4.13 20.49 1.59
N LEU A 37 4.96 19.75 0.85
CA LEU A 37 5.54 20.19 -0.42
C LEU A 37 4.74 19.71 -1.64
N ASN A 38 3.61 19.02 -1.44
CA ASN A 38 2.76 18.45 -2.49
C ASN A 38 3.54 17.61 -3.51
N ARG A 39 4.47 16.77 -3.01
CA ARG A 39 5.27 15.86 -3.84
C ARG A 39 4.88 14.40 -3.57
N PRO A 40 4.92 13.52 -4.58
CA PRO A 40 4.67 12.09 -4.36
C PRO A 40 5.65 11.49 -3.35
N LEU A 41 5.17 10.57 -2.52
CA LEU A 41 6.00 9.73 -1.66
C LEU A 41 6.17 8.35 -2.30
N PHE A 42 7.41 7.98 -2.58
CA PHE A 42 7.78 6.68 -3.11
C PHE A 42 8.36 5.81 -1.99
N LEU A 43 7.66 4.72 -1.70
CA LEU A 43 7.95 3.74 -0.67
C LEU A 43 8.47 2.46 -1.34
N GLU A 44 9.77 2.21 -1.16
CA GLU A 44 10.43 0.99 -1.62
C GLU A 44 10.79 0.16 -0.39
N GLY A 45 10.76 -1.17 -0.47
CA GLY A 45 11.07 -2.00 0.70
C GLY A 45 10.61 -3.44 0.54
N GLU A 46 10.67 -4.19 1.62
CA GLU A 46 10.31 -5.61 1.63
C GLU A 46 8.80 -5.85 1.56
N ALA A 47 8.38 -7.06 1.19
CA ALA A 47 6.96 -7.41 1.19
C ALA A 47 6.42 -7.46 2.63
N GLY A 48 5.16 -7.07 2.83
CA GLY A 48 4.51 -7.22 4.13
C GLY A 48 4.94 -6.22 5.23
N VAL A 49 5.72 -5.18 4.91
CA VAL A 49 6.15 -4.13 5.86
C VAL A 49 5.16 -2.94 5.98
N GLY A 50 4.02 -3.01 5.30
CA GLY A 50 2.94 -2.01 5.45
C GLY A 50 2.97 -0.81 4.50
N LYS A 51 3.74 -0.85 3.40
CA LYS A 51 3.81 0.24 2.39
C LYS A 51 2.44 0.66 1.86
N THR A 52 1.62 -0.32 1.46
CA THR A 52 0.27 -0.10 0.92
C THR A 52 -0.71 0.40 1.99
N GLU A 53 -0.49 0.02 3.25
CA GLU A 53 -1.38 0.35 4.37
C GLU A 53 -1.35 1.85 4.70
N ILE A 54 -0.19 2.50 4.54
CA ILE A 54 -0.01 3.94 4.75
C ILE A 54 -1.03 4.75 3.95
N ALA A 55 -1.27 4.41 2.69
CA ALA A 55 -2.20 5.15 1.83
C ALA A 55 -3.65 5.03 2.33
N LYS A 56 -4.06 3.85 2.81
CA LYS A 56 -5.39 3.63 3.40
C LYS A 56 -5.57 4.43 4.68
N VAL A 57 -4.56 4.36 5.54
CA VAL A 57 -4.52 5.07 6.81
C VAL A 57 -4.58 6.58 6.60
N LEU A 58 -3.81 7.09 5.64
CA LEU A 58 -3.79 8.51 5.29
C LEU A 58 -5.14 8.98 4.73
N ALA A 59 -5.76 8.19 3.85
CA ALA A 59 -7.09 8.48 3.31
C ALA A 59 -8.16 8.54 4.41
N ALA A 60 -8.17 7.55 5.31
CA ALA A 60 -9.08 7.54 6.46
C ALA A 60 -8.85 8.73 7.39
N SER A 61 -7.59 9.02 7.72
CA SER A 61 -7.19 10.08 8.64
C SER A 61 -7.55 11.48 8.14
N LEU A 62 -7.36 11.73 6.84
CA LEU A 62 -7.64 13.02 6.20
C LEU A 62 -9.09 13.12 5.69
N ASN A 63 -9.90 12.08 5.90
CA ASN A 63 -11.25 11.92 5.36
C ASN A 63 -11.30 12.17 3.84
N ARG A 64 -10.45 11.48 3.09
CA ARG A 64 -10.30 11.59 1.63
C ARG A 64 -10.65 10.26 0.96
N ASN A 65 -11.07 10.35 -0.30
CA ASN A 65 -11.23 9.15 -1.12
C ASN A 65 -9.88 8.51 -1.41
N LEU A 66 -9.79 7.20 -1.20
CA LEU A 66 -8.66 6.38 -1.65
C LEU A 66 -8.93 5.90 -3.07
N ILE A 67 -8.03 6.21 -3.98
CA ILE A 67 -8.03 5.71 -5.35
C ILE A 67 -6.81 4.83 -5.51
N ARG A 68 -7.01 3.54 -5.82
CA ARG A 68 -5.92 2.59 -6.04
C ARG A 68 -5.77 2.32 -7.53
N LEU A 69 -4.55 2.50 -8.01
CA LEU A 69 -4.04 1.97 -9.28
C LEU A 69 -3.13 0.79 -8.93
N GLN A 70 -3.59 -0.43 -9.21
CA GLN A 70 -2.78 -1.63 -9.06
C GLN A 70 -1.92 -1.80 -10.32
N CYS A 71 -0.61 -1.89 -10.14
CA CYS A 71 0.33 -2.15 -11.21
C CYS A 71 0.56 -3.66 -11.39
N TYR A 72 0.66 -4.07 -12.65
CA TYR A 72 0.91 -5.44 -13.09
C TYR A 72 1.46 -5.41 -14.52
N GLU A 73 2.02 -6.54 -14.97
CA GLU A 73 2.62 -6.66 -16.29
C GLU A 73 1.56 -6.50 -17.39
N GLY A 74 1.84 -5.68 -18.41
CA GLY A 74 0.86 -5.39 -19.46
C GLY A 74 -0.25 -4.40 -19.06
N LEU A 75 -0.12 -3.71 -17.93
CA LEU A 75 -1.00 -2.57 -17.60
C LEU A 75 -0.86 -1.48 -18.68
N ASP A 76 -1.97 -1.14 -19.33
CA ASP A 76 -2.01 -0.13 -20.38
C ASP A 76 -2.60 1.21 -19.92
N VAL A 77 -2.42 2.24 -20.75
CA VAL A 77 -2.90 3.59 -20.47
C VAL A 77 -4.43 3.64 -20.38
N ASN A 78 -5.15 2.85 -21.20
CA ASN A 78 -6.61 2.83 -21.18
C ASN A 78 -7.14 2.32 -19.83
N SER A 79 -6.57 1.22 -19.31
CA SER A 79 -6.98 0.64 -18.02
C SER A 79 -6.60 1.52 -16.82
N ALA A 80 -5.60 2.39 -16.99
CA ALA A 80 -5.16 3.32 -15.93
C ALA A 80 -5.89 4.67 -15.98
N VAL A 81 -6.24 5.17 -17.15
CA VAL A 81 -6.79 6.53 -17.35
C VAL A 81 -8.28 6.52 -17.66
N PHE A 82 -8.68 5.99 -18.81
CA PHE A 82 -10.08 5.92 -19.21
C PHE A 82 -10.29 4.96 -20.37
N GLU A 83 -11.54 4.51 -20.51
CA GLU A 83 -12.01 3.82 -21.71
C GLU A 83 -13.38 4.38 -22.11
N TRP A 84 -13.66 4.37 -23.41
CA TRP A 84 -14.99 4.69 -23.92
C TRP A 84 -15.90 3.47 -23.82
N ASN A 85 -17.10 3.66 -23.29
CA ASN A 85 -18.15 2.64 -23.25
C ASN A 85 -18.86 2.56 -24.61
N TYR A 86 -18.20 1.89 -25.56
CA TYR A 86 -18.71 1.71 -26.92
C TYR A 86 -20.06 0.99 -26.95
N SER A 87 -20.31 0.06 -26.01
CA SER A 87 -21.60 -0.62 -25.92
C SER A 87 -22.74 0.36 -25.59
N ARG A 88 -22.52 1.28 -24.64
CA ARG A 88 -23.49 2.33 -24.29
C ARG A 88 -23.67 3.34 -25.43
N GLN A 89 -22.58 3.74 -26.10
CA GLN A 89 -22.64 4.61 -27.29
C GLN A 89 -23.48 3.97 -28.40
N MET A 90 -23.27 2.68 -28.68
CA MET A 90 -24.02 1.95 -29.71
C MET A 90 -25.52 1.83 -29.40
N LEU A 91 -25.87 1.63 -28.12
CA LEU A 91 -27.26 1.63 -27.68
C LEU A 91 -27.92 2.99 -27.89
N GLU A 92 -27.22 4.08 -27.55
CA GLU A 92 -27.73 5.44 -27.74
C GLU A 92 -27.97 5.76 -29.22
N ILE A 93 -27.03 5.36 -30.09
CA ILE A 93 -27.18 5.50 -31.55
C ILE A 93 -28.45 4.78 -32.04
N ARG A 94 -28.66 3.52 -31.62
CA ARG A 94 -29.85 2.74 -32.02
C ARG A 94 -31.15 3.35 -31.50
N LEU A 95 -31.17 3.86 -30.27
CA LEU A 95 -32.34 4.54 -29.71
C LEU A 95 -32.64 5.84 -30.46
N ALA A 96 -31.62 6.60 -30.82
CA ALA A 96 -31.77 7.82 -31.62
C ALA A 96 -32.32 7.52 -33.03
N GLU A 97 -31.87 6.43 -33.68
CA GLU A 97 -32.39 5.95 -34.95
C GLU A 97 -33.89 5.58 -34.85
N ILE A 98 -34.30 4.85 -33.81
CA ILE A 98 -35.70 4.45 -33.58
C ILE A 98 -36.59 5.69 -33.32
N THR A 99 -36.08 6.67 -32.58
CA THR A 99 -36.83 7.88 -32.21
C THR A 99 -36.82 8.97 -33.28
N GLY A 100 -36.16 8.73 -34.43
CA GLY A 100 -36.13 9.65 -35.57
C GLY A 100 -35.21 10.87 -35.38
N ARG A 101 -34.30 10.84 -34.39
CA ARG A 101 -33.23 11.85 -34.26
C ARG A 101 -32.14 11.55 -35.28
N THR A 102 -32.12 12.31 -36.37
CA THR A 102 -31.23 12.07 -37.53
C THR A 102 -30.17 13.15 -37.75
N ASP A 103 -30.02 14.14 -36.86
CA ASP A 103 -28.93 15.11 -36.99
C ASP A 103 -27.59 14.48 -36.61
N GLN A 104 -26.85 14.02 -37.63
CA GLN A 104 -25.56 13.35 -37.49
C GLN A 104 -24.50 14.20 -36.77
N LYS A 105 -24.57 15.54 -36.87
CA LYS A 105 -23.59 16.43 -36.23
C LYS A 105 -23.86 16.64 -34.74
N SER A 106 -25.12 16.60 -34.31
CA SER A 106 -25.45 16.63 -32.88
C SER A 106 -25.12 15.28 -32.24
N LEU A 107 -25.51 14.17 -32.89
CA LEU A 107 -25.24 12.82 -32.41
C LEU A 107 -23.75 12.55 -32.16
N SER A 108 -22.85 12.95 -33.07
CA SER A 108 -21.42 12.69 -32.89
C SER A 108 -20.81 13.44 -31.70
N LYS A 109 -21.28 14.66 -31.41
CA LYS A 109 -20.87 15.42 -30.22
C LYS A 109 -21.42 14.83 -28.93
N ASP A 110 -22.62 14.29 -28.97
CA ASP A 110 -23.29 13.71 -27.80
C ASP A 110 -22.61 12.40 -27.34
N LEU A 111 -21.97 11.66 -28.26
CA LEU A 111 -21.32 10.37 -27.96
C LEU A 111 -19.99 10.49 -27.22
N TYR A 112 -19.24 11.57 -27.41
CA TYR A 112 -17.95 11.80 -26.74
C TYR A 112 -18.12 12.73 -25.54
N THR A 113 -18.99 12.32 -24.62
CA THR A 113 -19.26 13.03 -23.38
C THR A 113 -18.86 12.18 -22.18
N SER A 114 -18.63 12.81 -21.02
CA SER A 114 -18.22 12.11 -19.80
C SER A 114 -19.17 11.00 -19.35
N GLU A 115 -20.41 10.97 -19.84
CA GLU A 115 -21.40 9.92 -19.53
C GLU A 115 -21.09 8.57 -20.19
N PHE A 116 -20.42 8.59 -21.34
CA PHE A 116 -19.97 7.38 -22.03
C PHE A 116 -18.54 7.00 -21.66
N MET A 117 -17.89 7.74 -20.77
CA MET A 117 -16.52 7.48 -20.35
C MET A 117 -16.49 6.67 -19.05
N ILE A 118 -15.80 5.55 -19.08
CA ILE A 118 -15.46 4.80 -17.86
C ILE A 118 -14.12 5.35 -17.36
N LYS A 119 -14.20 6.17 -16.31
CA LYS A 119 -13.03 6.81 -15.70
C LYS A 119 -12.26 5.80 -14.85
N ARG A 120 -10.96 5.65 -15.12
CA ARG A 120 -10.06 4.75 -14.41
C ARG A 120 -9.24 5.52 -13.35
N PRO A 121 -8.42 4.85 -12.52
CA PRO A 121 -7.82 5.46 -11.33
C PRO A 121 -7.11 6.80 -11.57
N LEU A 122 -6.29 6.92 -12.61
CA LEU A 122 -5.52 8.14 -12.87
C LEU A 122 -6.44 9.32 -13.21
N LEU A 123 -7.41 9.13 -14.10
CA LEU A 123 -8.36 10.19 -14.41
C LEU A 123 -9.21 10.57 -13.20
N ARG A 124 -9.71 9.58 -12.45
CA ARG A 124 -10.48 9.80 -11.22
C ARG A 124 -9.69 10.61 -10.18
N ALA A 125 -8.37 10.41 -10.09
CA ALA A 125 -7.52 11.14 -9.16
C ALA A 125 -7.32 12.62 -9.53
N LEU A 126 -7.58 13.01 -10.78
CA LEU A 126 -7.53 14.40 -11.23
C LEU A 126 -8.85 15.14 -11.04
N GLU A 127 -9.94 14.43 -10.76
CA GLU A 127 -11.25 15.04 -10.61
C GLU A 127 -11.40 15.78 -9.28
N THR A 128 -12.24 16.81 -9.29
CA THR A 128 -12.59 17.51 -8.05
C THR A 128 -13.52 16.66 -7.22
N ASP A 129 -13.16 16.47 -5.96
CA ASP A 129 -13.97 15.76 -4.97
C ASP A 129 -14.44 16.73 -3.87
N PRO A 130 -15.69 16.62 -3.36
CA PRO A 130 -16.19 17.42 -2.24
C PRO A 130 -15.34 17.30 -0.97
N LEU A 131 -14.74 16.13 -0.74
CA LEU A 131 -13.82 15.88 0.38
C LEU A 131 -12.42 16.49 0.11
N GLY A 132 -12.20 17.05 -1.09
CA GLY A 132 -10.96 17.62 -1.63
C GLY A 132 -10.03 16.57 -2.24
N PRO A 133 -8.76 16.90 -2.59
CA PRO A 133 -7.90 15.99 -3.36
C PRO A 133 -7.81 14.59 -2.74
N PRO A 134 -7.97 13.53 -3.56
CA PRO A 134 -7.95 12.16 -3.08
C PRO A 134 -6.52 11.71 -2.73
N VAL A 135 -6.42 10.58 -2.03
CA VAL A 135 -5.16 9.83 -1.90
C VAL A 135 -5.09 8.85 -3.08
N LEU A 136 -4.13 9.06 -3.97
CA LEU A 136 -3.82 8.15 -5.08
C LEU A 136 -2.71 7.19 -4.63
N LEU A 137 -3.05 5.91 -4.51
CA LEU A 137 -2.12 4.82 -4.30
C LEU A 137 -1.77 4.17 -5.64
N ILE A 138 -0.49 4.24 -6.02
CA ILE A 138 0.09 3.51 -7.15
C ILE A 138 0.87 2.33 -6.58
N ASP A 139 0.27 1.15 -6.64
CA ASP A 139 0.72 0.00 -5.87
C ASP A 139 1.50 -0.99 -6.75
N GLU A 140 2.67 -1.43 -6.29
CA GLU A 140 3.57 -2.37 -7.00
C GLU A 140 4.06 -1.86 -8.36
N LEU A 141 4.51 -0.59 -8.43
CA LEU A 141 4.94 0.06 -9.67
C LEU A 141 6.07 -0.70 -10.39
N ASP A 142 6.87 -1.45 -9.66
CA ASP A 142 7.90 -2.35 -10.18
C ASP A 142 7.33 -3.50 -11.04
N ARG A 143 6.02 -3.68 -11.12
CA ARG A 143 5.39 -4.68 -12.01
C ARG A 143 4.93 -4.16 -13.36
N THR A 144 5.01 -2.85 -13.63
CA THR A 144 4.63 -2.31 -14.95
C THR A 144 5.78 -2.37 -15.96
N ASP A 145 5.51 -1.99 -17.21
CA ASP A 145 6.55 -1.82 -18.23
C ASP A 145 7.05 -0.36 -18.28
N ALA A 146 8.24 -0.16 -18.88
CA ALA A 146 8.87 1.16 -19.02
C ALA A 146 8.01 2.22 -19.74
N PRO A 147 7.23 1.89 -20.80
CA PRO A 147 6.33 2.86 -21.43
C PRO A 147 5.28 3.42 -20.47
N PHE A 148 4.76 2.58 -19.57
CA PHE A 148 3.80 3.00 -18.58
C PHE A 148 4.44 3.93 -17.54
N GLU A 149 5.65 3.62 -17.07
CA GLU A 149 6.41 4.49 -16.18
C GLU A 149 6.65 5.88 -16.78
N ALA A 150 7.03 5.94 -18.06
CA ALA A 150 7.26 7.20 -18.75
C ALA A 150 5.96 8.04 -18.84
N TYR A 151 4.83 7.39 -19.09
CA TYR A 151 3.53 8.05 -19.08
C TYR A 151 3.14 8.55 -17.68
N LEU A 152 3.37 7.72 -16.66
CA LEU A 152 3.08 8.10 -15.28
C LEU A 152 3.92 9.31 -14.84
N LEU A 153 5.17 9.40 -15.29
CA LEU A 153 6.06 10.55 -15.02
C LEU A 153 5.48 11.87 -15.54
N GLU A 154 4.85 11.86 -16.72
CA GLU A 154 4.19 13.04 -17.29
C GLU A 154 3.04 13.49 -16.39
N ILE A 155 2.18 12.55 -15.98
CA ILE A 155 1.03 12.83 -15.10
C ILE A 155 1.50 13.33 -13.74
N LEU A 156 2.47 12.68 -13.10
CA LEU A 156 2.94 13.07 -11.76
C LEU A 156 3.68 14.41 -11.75
N SER A 157 4.12 14.90 -12.91
CA SER A 157 4.79 16.19 -13.03
C SER A 157 3.80 17.35 -13.08
N GLU A 158 2.68 17.19 -13.79
CA GLU A 158 1.74 18.29 -14.07
C GLU A 158 0.31 18.08 -13.54
N TYR A 159 0.02 16.88 -13.02
CA TYR A 159 -1.31 16.42 -12.60
C TYR A 159 -2.38 16.74 -13.64
N GLN A 160 -2.07 16.41 -14.90
CA GLN A 160 -2.95 16.65 -16.04
C GLN A 160 -2.86 15.51 -17.05
N ILE A 161 -3.93 15.34 -17.82
CA ILE A 161 -4.04 14.35 -18.90
C ILE A 161 -4.69 15.05 -20.09
N THR A 162 -4.23 14.73 -21.30
CA THR A 162 -4.87 15.18 -22.55
C THR A 162 -5.68 14.03 -23.13
N ILE A 163 -6.99 14.24 -23.27
CA ILE A 163 -7.89 13.30 -23.96
C ILE A 163 -8.20 13.89 -25.34
N PRO A 164 -7.94 13.19 -26.46
CA PRO A 164 -8.10 13.75 -27.81
C PRO A 164 -9.44 14.43 -28.07
N GLU A 165 -10.53 13.83 -27.60
CA GLU A 165 -11.90 14.30 -27.83
C GLU A 165 -12.35 15.39 -26.84
N MET A 166 -11.73 15.46 -25.66
CA MET A 166 -12.16 16.32 -24.54
C MET A 166 -11.17 17.45 -24.21
N GLY A 167 -9.96 17.39 -24.75
CA GLY A 167 -8.86 18.31 -24.44
C GLY A 167 -8.17 18.00 -23.11
N LEU A 168 -7.61 19.05 -22.50
CA LEU A 168 -6.83 18.96 -21.28
C LEU A 168 -7.71 18.85 -20.03
N ILE A 169 -7.45 17.83 -19.21
CA ILE A 169 -8.04 17.67 -17.87
C ILE A 169 -6.92 17.82 -16.85
N LYS A 170 -6.99 18.86 -16.02
CA LYS A 170 -5.99 19.18 -14.99
C LYS A 170 -6.64 19.20 -13.61
N ALA A 171 -5.97 18.59 -12.63
CA ALA A 171 -6.41 18.65 -11.24
C ALA A 171 -6.39 20.09 -10.72
N LYS A 172 -7.49 20.55 -10.12
CA LYS A 172 -7.52 21.87 -9.47
C LYS A 172 -6.60 21.93 -8.25
N SER A 173 -6.44 20.79 -7.58
CA SER A 173 -5.50 20.61 -6.49
C SER A 173 -4.87 19.22 -6.65
N PRO A 174 -3.54 19.09 -6.58
CA PRO A 174 -2.87 17.80 -6.73
C PRO A 174 -3.41 16.74 -5.77
N PRO A 175 -3.60 15.48 -6.21
CA PRO A 175 -3.85 14.37 -5.30
C PRO A 175 -2.64 14.12 -4.39
N ILE A 176 -2.88 13.53 -3.24
CA ILE A 176 -1.81 13.01 -2.37
C ILE A 176 -1.36 11.68 -2.96
N VAL A 177 -0.12 11.59 -3.44
CA VAL A 177 0.36 10.39 -4.15
C VAL A 177 1.28 9.54 -3.27
N ILE A 178 0.91 8.28 -3.08
CA ILE A 178 1.76 7.23 -2.49
C ILE A 178 2.07 6.20 -3.58
N ILE A 179 3.35 5.95 -3.81
CA ILE A 179 3.83 4.94 -4.76
C ILE A 179 4.52 3.83 -3.96
N THR A 180 4.23 2.57 -4.24
CA THR A 180 4.88 1.44 -3.59
C THR A 180 5.66 0.58 -4.59
N SER A 181 6.72 -0.06 -4.10
CA SER A 181 7.51 -1.05 -4.86
C SER A 181 8.05 -2.13 -3.91
N ASN A 182 8.09 -3.36 -4.39
CA ASN A 182 8.74 -4.50 -3.72
C ASN A 182 10.16 -4.75 -4.27
N ARG A 183 10.67 -3.83 -5.11
CA ARG A 183 11.99 -3.92 -5.75
C ARG A 183 12.19 -5.21 -6.56
N THR A 184 11.13 -5.75 -7.17
CA THR A 184 11.27 -6.91 -8.09
C THR A 184 12.05 -6.56 -9.35
N ARG A 185 12.07 -5.28 -9.72
CA ARG A 185 12.96 -4.69 -10.73
C ARG A 185 13.30 -3.25 -10.36
N GLU A 186 14.31 -2.70 -11.02
CA GLU A 186 14.63 -1.28 -10.91
C GLU A 186 13.58 -0.41 -11.63
N ILE A 187 13.09 0.60 -10.91
CA ILE A 187 12.21 1.65 -11.43
C ILE A 187 13.08 2.77 -12.02
N HIS A 188 12.61 3.37 -13.11
CA HIS A 188 13.33 4.41 -13.80
C HIS A 188 13.67 5.60 -12.87
N ASP A 189 14.94 5.98 -12.89
CA ASP A 189 15.53 7.03 -12.05
C ASP A 189 14.83 8.40 -12.17
N ALA A 190 14.22 8.70 -13.33
CA ALA A 190 13.44 9.92 -13.54
C ALA A 190 12.22 10.01 -12.61
N LEU A 191 11.53 8.89 -12.36
CA LEU A 191 10.43 8.83 -11.40
C LEU A 191 10.92 9.00 -9.97
N LYS A 192 12.03 8.31 -9.60
CA LYS A 192 12.61 8.43 -8.25
C LYS A 192 12.97 9.89 -7.92
N ARG A 193 13.60 10.61 -8.84
CA ARG A 193 13.95 12.04 -8.65
C ARG A 193 12.74 12.97 -8.50
N ARG A 194 11.57 12.59 -9.04
CA ARG A 194 10.33 13.36 -8.93
C ARG A 194 9.53 13.09 -7.66
N CYS A 195 9.94 12.11 -6.85
CA CYS A 195 9.31 11.77 -5.58
C CYS A 195 10.21 12.12 -4.38
N PHE A 196 9.64 12.17 -3.18
CA PHE A 196 10.38 11.86 -1.97
C PHE A 196 10.53 10.35 -1.86
N TYR A 197 11.72 9.89 -1.49
CA TYR A 197 12.03 8.48 -1.38
C TYR A 197 12.15 8.08 0.08
N HIS A 198 11.58 6.94 0.44
CA HIS A 198 11.80 6.32 1.74
C HIS A 198 11.84 4.80 1.60
N TRP A 199 12.85 4.19 2.23
CA TRP A 199 12.99 2.74 2.33
C TRP A 199 12.26 2.24 3.58
N VAL A 200 11.26 1.39 3.39
CA VAL A 200 10.53 0.75 4.49
C VAL A 200 11.13 -0.63 4.75
N ASP A 201 11.91 -0.73 5.82
CA ASP A 201 12.52 -1.98 6.27
C ASP A 201 11.60 -2.73 7.24
N TYR A 202 11.99 -3.94 7.63
CA TYR A 202 11.36 -4.63 8.76
C TYR A 202 11.49 -3.78 10.04
N PRO A 203 10.45 -3.72 10.88
CA PRO A 203 10.52 -3.01 12.14
C PRO A 203 11.53 -3.67 13.09
N ASP A 204 12.11 -2.87 13.98
CA ASP A 204 12.82 -3.40 15.15
C ASP A 204 11.84 -4.09 16.13
N ALA A 205 12.39 -4.83 17.09
CA ALA A 205 11.60 -5.57 18.07
C ALA A 205 10.64 -4.68 18.88
N ILE A 206 11.04 -3.44 19.18
CA ILE A 206 10.22 -2.53 19.97
C ILE A 206 8.99 -2.11 19.14
N ARG A 207 9.21 -1.68 17.90
CA ARG A 207 8.15 -1.25 17.00
C ARG A 207 7.24 -2.42 16.62
N GLU A 208 7.79 -3.59 16.34
CA GLU A 208 6.98 -4.76 16.00
C GLU A 208 6.09 -5.22 17.16
N LEU A 209 6.58 -5.11 18.40
CA LEU A 209 5.77 -5.35 19.58
C LEU A 209 4.62 -4.35 19.71
N GLU A 210 4.86 -3.06 19.47
CA GLU A 210 3.79 -2.06 19.44
C GLU A 210 2.77 -2.36 18.34
N ILE A 211 3.23 -2.84 17.16
CA ILE A 211 2.33 -3.22 16.07
C ILE A 211 1.41 -4.36 16.52
N LEU A 212 1.96 -5.40 17.17
CA LEU A 212 1.15 -6.50 17.68
C LEU A 212 0.20 -6.08 18.81
N LYS A 213 0.56 -5.11 19.65
CA LYS A 213 -0.38 -4.59 20.67
C LYS A 213 -1.64 -3.99 20.05
N ILE A 214 -1.50 -3.33 18.90
CA ILE A 214 -2.62 -2.69 18.20
C ILE A 214 -3.36 -3.69 17.31
N LYS A 215 -2.62 -4.53 16.57
CA LYS A 215 -3.20 -5.42 15.55
C LYS A 215 -3.69 -6.76 16.10
N ALA A 216 -3.06 -7.28 17.16
CA ALA A 216 -3.45 -8.50 17.87
C ALA A 216 -3.58 -8.21 19.38
N PRO A 217 -4.53 -7.33 19.79
CA PRO A 217 -4.70 -6.95 21.20
C PRO A 217 -5.05 -8.15 22.10
N GLU A 218 -5.74 -9.16 21.56
CA GLU A 218 -6.14 -10.40 22.24
C GLU A 218 -4.97 -11.33 22.58
N ALA A 219 -3.82 -11.19 21.91
CA ALA A 219 -2.65 -11.99 22.21
C ALA A 219 -2.08 -11.63 23.61
N PRO A 220 -1.78 -12.59 24.49
CA PRO A 220 -1.14 -12.30 25.77
C PRO A 220 0.19 -11.57 25.59
N GLU A 221 0.57 -10.73 26.57
CA GLU A 221 1.81 -9.95 26.48
C GLU A 221 3.06 -10.83 26.31
N ILE A 222 3.10 -11.95 27.05
CA ILE A 222 4.18 -12.95 26.95
C ILE A 222 4.24 -13.52 25.54
N LEU A 223 3.08 -13.89 24.96
CA LEU A 223 3.00 -14.41 23.60
C LEU A 223 3.50 -13.39 22.58
N ARG A 224 3.05 -12.13 22.64
CA ARG A 224 3.50 -11.08 21.72
C ARG A 224 5.02 -10.89 21.78
N LYS A 225 5.60 -10.83 22.99
CA LYS A 225 7.05 -10.70 23.18
C LYS A 225 7.81 -11.89 22.59
N GLN A 226 7.32 -13.11 22.82
CA GLN A 226 7.93 -14.32 22.27
C GLN A 226 7.84 -14.38 20.74
N ILE A 227 6.68 -14.02 20.16
CA ILE A 227 6.49 -13.95 18.70
C ILE A 227 7.49 -12.99 18.08
N VAL A 228 7.57 -11.76 18.59
CA VAL A 228 8.47 -10.73 18.06
C VAL A 228 9.91 -11.20 18.11
N LEU A 229 10.40 -11.64 19.26
CA LEU A 229 11.79 -12.09 19.38
C LEU A 229 12.08 -13.31 18.49
N PHE A 230 11.12 -14.24 18.37
CA PHE A 230 11.26 -15.39 17.48
C PHE A 230 11.39 -14.94 16.02
N VAL A 231 10.51 -14.05 15.56
CA VAL A 231 10.55 -13.51 14.19
C VAL A 231 11.83 -12.71 13.92
N GLN A 232 12.28 -11.90 14.88
CA GLN A 232 13.51 -11.11 14.77
C GLN A 232 14.74 -12.01 14.59
N LYS A 233 14.83 -13.10 15.36
CA LYS A 233 15.89 -14.11 15.19
C LYS A 233 15.73 -14.88 13.88
N LEU A 234 14.49 -15.22 13.51
CA LEU A 234 14.19 -15.91 12.26
C LEU A 234 14.65 -15.09 11.03
N ARG A 235 14.48 -13.77 11.03
CA ARG A 235 15.01 -12.88 9.98
C ARG A 235 16.54 -12.84 9.89
N GLN A 236 17.26 -13.25 10.94
CA GLN A 236 18.73 -13.36 10.93
C GLN A 236 19.23 -14.70 10.39
N THR A 237 18.32 -15.66 10.17
CA THR A 237 18.64 -16.93 9.52
C THR A 237 18.61 -16.81 8.00
N ASP A 238 19.33 -17.70 7.34
CA ASP A 238 19.42 -17.73 5.87
C ASP A 238 18.15 -18.34 5.26
N LEU A 239 17.08 -17.56 5.17
CA LEU A 239 15.82 -17.94 4.55
C LEU A 239 15.76 -17.48 3.10
N PHE A 240 15.10 -18.24 2.24
CA PHE A 240 14.79 -17.79 0.89
C PHE A 240 13.92 -16.53 0.92
N LYS A 241 12.91 -16.50 1.79
CA LYS A 241 12.10 -15.30 2.01
C LYS A 241 11.82 -15.08 3.50
N GLN A 242 12.27 -13.93 3.98
CA GLN A 242 12.05 -13.50 5.34
C GLN A 242 10.56 -13.14 5.57
N PRO A 243 10.00 -13.47 6.75
CA PRO A 243 8.62 -13.11 7.08
C PRO A 243 8.48 -11.61 7.36
N GLY A 244 7.47 -10.99 6.77
CA GLY A 244 7.11 -9.60 7.01
C GLY A 244 6.27 -9.41 8.26
N VAL A 245 5.81 -8.16 8.44
CA VAL A 245 4.95 -7.79 9.56
C VAL A 245 3.56 -8.39 9.37
N ALA A 246 3.08 -8.49 8.13
CA ALA A 246 1.82 -9.15 7.81
C ALA A 246 1.81 -10.60 8.30
N GLU A 247 2.85 -11.38 7.99
CA GLU A 247 2.99 -12.76 8.45
C GLU A 247 3.09 -12.86 9.97
N THR A 248 3.73 -11.88 10.62
CA THR A 248 3.86 -11.82 12.08
C THR A 248 2.51 -11.58 12.77
N ILE A 249 1.69 -10.68 12.21
CA ILE A 249 0.32 -10.41 12.67
C ILE A 249 -0.56 -11.66 12.47
N ASP A 250 -0.51 -12.26 11.27
CA ASP A 250 -1.29 -13.46 10.95
C ASP A 250 -0.91 -14.62 11.89
N TRP A 251 0.37 -14.77 12.21
CA TRP A 251 0.84 -15.80 13.13
C TRP A 251 0.36 -15.56 14.57
N ALA A 252 0.36 -14.30 15.03
CA ALA A 252 -0.20 -13.95 16.33
C ALA A 252 -1.69 -14.30 16.42
N HIS A 253 -2.48 -13.95 15.40
CA HIS A 253 -3.89 -14.33 15.35
C HIS A 253 -4.08 -15.85 15.30
N ALA A 254 -3.29 -16.57 14.52
CA ALA A 254 -3.36 -18.03 14.42
C ALA A 254 -3.09 -18.70 15.78
N LEU A 255 -2.06 -18.24 16.50
CA LEU A 255 -1.73 -18.78 17.82
C LEU A 255 -2.84 -18.50 18.85
N VAL A 256 -3.45 -17.32 18.81
CA VAL A 256 -4.59 -17.01 19.69
C VAL A 256 -5.81 -17.85 19.36
N GLN A 257 -6.12 -18.05 18.06
CA GLN A 257 -7.23 -18.90 17.62
C GLN A 257 -7.06 -20.37 18.02
N LEU A 258 -5.81 -20.80 18.25
CA LEU A 258 -5.46 -22.13 18.74
C LEU A 258 -5.30 -22.19 20.27
N ASP A 259 -5.74 -21.15 20.99
CA ASP A 259 -5.68 -21.02 22.45
C ASP A 259 -4.27 -21.12 23.05
N HIS A 260 -3.23 -20.80 22.28
CA HIS A 260 -1.86 -20.74 22.81
C HIS A 260 -1.64 -19.44 23.58
N LEU A 261 -1.20 -19.56 24.84
CA LEU A 261 -0.86 -18.41 25.69
C LEU A 261 0.63 -18.03 25.66
N SER A 262 1.46 -18.92 25.10
CA SER A 262 2.91 -18.78 24.93
C SER A 262 3.39 -19.71 23.82
N LEU A 263 4.55 -19.41 23.23
CA LEU A 263 5.19 -20.31 22.27
C LEU A 263 5.75 -21.57 22.94
N ASP A 264 5.43 -22.72 22.35
CA ASP A 264 6.00 -24.03 22.66
C ASP A 264 6.40 -24.76 21.37
N PRO A 265 7.23 -25.81 21.45
CA PRO A 265 7.72 -26.53 20.26
C PRO A 265 6.60 -26.99 19.31
N ASN A 266 5.50 -27.54 19.86
CA ASN A 266 4.41 -28.06 19.04
C ASN A 266 3.60 -26.92 18.42
N SER A 267 3.40 -25.83 19.15
CA SER A 267 2.69 -24.66 18.62
C SER A 267 3.45 -24.07 17.43
N ILE A 268 4.78 -23.96 17.51
CA ILE A 268 5.61 -23.45 16.41
C ILE A 268 5.55 -24.41 15.23
N ASP A 269 5.88 -25.69 15.43
CA ASP A 269 5.99 -26.66 14.34
C ASP A 269 4.67 -26.85 13.57
N SER A 270 3.52 -26.75 14.25
CA SER A 270 2.20 -26.85 13.63
C SER A 270 1.74 -25.58 12.91
N THR A 271 2.36 -24.43 13.19
CA THR A 271 1.94 -23.12 12.65
C THR A 271 3.02 -22.39 11.84
N LEU A 272 4.21 -22.99 11.66
CA LEU A 272 5.31 -22.42 10.87
C LEU A 272 4.89 -22.01 9.45
N GLY A 273 3.94 -22.72 8.83
CA GLY A 273 3.40 -22.36 7.51
C GLY A 273 2.64 -21.03 7.46
N VAL A 274 2.27 -20.46 8.61
CA VAL A 274 1.70 -19.11 8.70
C VAL A 274 2.79 -18.07 8.49
N LEU A 275 3.99 -18.29 9.06
CA LEU A 275 5.14 -17.39 8.90
C LEU A 275 5.89 -17.61 7.58
N LEU A 276 6.20 -18.85 7.27
CA LEU A 276 7.07 -19.24 6.15
C LEU A 276 6.25 -19.85 5.03
N LYS A 277 6.49 -19.39 3.79
CA LYS A 277 5.72 -19.81 2.60
C LYS A 277 6.47 -20.77 1.68
N TYR A 278 7.76 -21.00 1.95
CA TYR A 278 8.59 -21.91 1.17
C TYR A 278 8.81 -23.19 1.94
N GLN A 279 8.59 -24.33 1.26
CA GLN A 279 8.74 -25.65 1.90
C GLN A 279 10.18 -25.89 2.38
N GLU A 280 11.17 -25.34 1.67
CA GLU A 280 12.59 -25.41 2.05
C GLU A 280 12.87 -24.63 3.34
N ASP A 281 12.31 -23.42 3.47
CA ASP A 281 12.40 -22.59 4.68
C ASP A 281 11.71 -23.29 5.88
N ILE A 282 10.52 -23.86 5.66
CA ILE A 282 9.81 -24.63 6.70
C ILE A 282 10.65 -25.83 7.12
N ALA A 283 11.14 -26.64 6.18
CA ALA A 283 11.93 -27.83 6.49
C ALA A 283 13.25 -27.50 7.20
N LYS A 284 13.85 -26.34 6.90
CA LYS A 284 15.06 -25.84 7.56
C LYS A 284 14.82 -25.46 9.01
N ILE A 285 13.68 -24.83 9.30
CA ILE A 285 13.38 -24.28 10.63
C ILE A 285 12.66 -25.30 11.53
N GLN A 286 11.81 -26.16 10.97
CA GLN A 286 10.97 -27.08 11.73
C GLN A 286 11.80 -28.04 12.60
N GLY A 287 11.34 -28.29 13.82
CA GLY A 287 11.98 -29.20 14.76
C GLY A 287 13.16 -28.58 15.49
N SER A 288 14.40 -29.00 15.20
CA SER A 288 15.56 -28.66 16.03
C SER A 288 15.88 -27.17 16.03
N GLU A 289 15.82 -26.51 14.87
CA GLU A 289 16.19 -25.09 14.75
C GLU A 289 15.16 -24.19 15.44
N ALA A 290 13.86 -24.44 15.22
CA ALA A 290 12.78 -23.77 15.93
C ALA A 290 12.92 -23.91 17.46
N ASN A 291 13.32 -25.08 17.94
CA ASN A 291 13.56 -25.32 19.36
C ASN A 291 14.76 -24.53 19.91
N LEU A 292 15.84 -24.42 19.14
CA LEU A 292 17.00 -23.59 19.50
C LEU A 292 16.60 -22.12 19.59
N LEU A 293 15.93 -21.60 18.55
CA LEU A 293 15.43 -20.22 18.53
C LEU A 293 14.50 -19.94 19.70
N LEU A 294 13.55 -20.84 20.00
CA LEU A 294 12.65 -20.69 21.14
C LEU A 294 13.40 -20.69 22.48
N THR A 295 14.44 -21.51 22.62
CA THR A 295 15.25 -21.56 23.85
C THR A 295 15.99 -20.24 24.07
N GLU A 296 16.55 -19.66 23.02
CA GLU A 296 17.18 -18.33 23.07
C GLU A 296 16.17 -17.22 23.38
N VAL A 297 14.98 -17.25 22.78
CA VAL A 297 13.91 -16.28 23.08
C VAL A 297 13.54 -16.31 24.56
N ARG A 298 13.43 -17.51 25.14
CA ARG A 298 13.10 -17.68 26.56
C ARG A 298 14.23 -17.21 27.47
N SER A 299 15.48 -17.48 27.12
CA SER A 299 16.63 -17.02 27.91
C SER A 299 16.72 -15.49 27.91
N GLU A 300 16.55 -14.86 26.76
CA GLU A 300 16.58 -13.40 26.61
C GLU A 300 15.48 -12.73 27.46
N LEU A 301 14.24 -13.20 27.37
CA LEU A 301 13.12 -12.69 28.17
C LEU A 301 13.32 -12.85 29.68
N SER A 302 13.94 -13.96 30.11
CA SER A 302 14.25 -14.17 31.53
C SER A 302 15.30 -13.18 32.04
N MET A 303 16.29 -12.82 31.23
CA MET A 303 17.33 -11.84 31.59
C MET A 303 16.75 -10.43 31.69
N THR A 304 15.80 -10.06 30.82
CA THR A 304 15.15 -8.74 30.86
C THR A 304 14.16 -8.58 32.03
N GLN A 305 13.70 -9.66 32.66
CA GLN A 305 12.81 -9.61 33.82
C GLN A 305 13.55 -9.49 35.17
N VAL A 306 14.87 -9.71 35.18
CA VAL A 306 15.70 -9.72 36.40
C VAL A 306 16.51 -8.42 36.57
N GLY A 307 16.56 -7.56 35.54
CA GLY A 307 17.19 -6.23 35.57
C GLY A 307 16.17 -5.11 35.62
#